data_AF-A0A7W0N8J8-F1
#
_entry.id   AF-A0A7W0N8J8-F1
#
_cell.length_a   1.000
_cell.length_b   1.000
_cell.length_c   1.000
_cell.angle_alpha   90.00
_cell.angle_beta   90.00
_cell.angle_gamma   90.00
#
_symmetry.space_group_name_H-M   'P 1'
#
loop_
_entity.id
_entity.type
_entity.pdbx_description
1 polymer ?
#
loop_
_entity_poly.entity_id
_entity_poly.type
_entity_poly.pdbx_seq_one_letter_code
_entity_poly.pdbx_strand_id
1 'polypeptide(L)'
;GAELQVMRGARRMLKSKRIRCLTFEFGQTTFDMGNSPEEIEAFLKEMDYKIRNIVKGDSIFPGRESVEAARYSMHVAAPDLK
;
A
#
# COMPACT_ATOMS: atom_id res chain seq x y z
N GLY A 1 0.62 9.67 2.32
CA GLY A 1 1.30 10.47 1.29
C GLY A 1 2.56 9.83 0.68
N ALA A 2 3.64 9.62 1.45
CA ALA A 2 4.96 9.21 0.93
C ALA A 2 5.23 7.70 0.94
N GLU A 3 4.18 6.88 1.07
CA GLU A 3 4.29 5.44 1.35
C GLU A 3 5.08 4.73 0.24
N LEU A 4 4.80 5.05 -1.02
CA LEU A 4 5.44 4.42 -2.16
C LEU A 4 6.94 4.75 -2.23
N GLN A 5 7.31 6.00 -1.91
CA GLN A 5 8.69 6.46 -1.87
C GLN A 5 9.47 5.74 -0.75
N VAL A 6 8.87 5.60 0.43
CA VAL A 6 9.44 4.84 1.55
C VAL A 6 9.62 3.37 1.16
N MET A 7 8.61 2.75 0.55
CA MET A 7 8.67 1.36 0.08
C MET A 7 9.77 1.16 -0.98
N ARG A 8 9.89 2.08 -1.94
CA ARG A 8 10.97 2.08 -2.95
C ARG A 8 12.35 2.19 -2.30
N GLY A 9 12.53 3.05 -1.29
CA GLY A 9 13.76 3.14 -0.50
C GLY A 9 14.09 1.85 0.26
N ALA A 10 13.06 1.14 0.74
CA ALA A 10 13.18 -0.12 1.46
C ALA A 10 13.23 -1.38 0.55
N ARG A 11 13.28 -1.22 -0.78
CA ARG A 11 13.13 -2.33 -1.75
C ARG A 11 14.03 -3.54 -1.46
N ARG A 12 15.30 -3.34 -1.08
CA ARG A 12 16.23 -4.45 -0.76
C ARG A 12 15.76 -5.26 0.46
N MET A 13 15.24 -4.60 1.48
CA MET A 13 14.72 -5.25 2.68
C MET A 13 13.40 -5.97 2.39
N LEU A 14 12.54 -5.37 1.57
CA LEU A 14 11.29 -5.98 1.13
C LEU A 14 11.55 -7.24 0.30
N LYS A 15 12.43 -7.17 -0.69
CA LYS A 15 12.82 -8.29 -1.57
C LYS A 15 13.46 -9.45 -0.80
N SER A 16 14.23 -9.16 0.25
CA SER A 16 14.83 -10.17 1.14
C SER A 16 13.91 -10.61 2.29
N LYS A 17 12.64 -10.18 2.28
CA LYS A 17 11.61 -10.48 3.31
C LYS A 17 12.04 -10.16 4.75
N ARG A 18 12.94 -9.19 4.93
CA ARG A 18 13.38 -8.69 6.25
C ARG A 18 12.30 -7.86 6.93
N ILE A 19 11.41 -7.26 6.16
CA ILE A 19 10.23 -6.54 6.66
C ILE A 19 9.06 -7.52 6.67
N ARG A 20 8.54 -7.86 7.85
CA ARG A 20 7.43 -8.82 7.97
C ARG A 20 6.05 -8.17 7.87
N CYS A 21 5.99 -6.85 8.04
CA CYS A 21 4.75 -6.10 8.09
C CYS A 21 5.02 -4.66 7.65
N LEU A 22 4.16 -4.15 6.78
CA LEU A 22 4.03 -2.74 6.44
C LEU A 22 2.66 -2.29 6.90
N THR A 23 2.57 -1.17 7.61
CA THR A 23 1.31 -0.53 7.97
C THR A 23 1.31 0.89 7.45
N PHE A 24 0.26 1.26 6.73
CA PHE A 24 0.19 2.60 6.13
C PHE A 24 -1.24 3.02 5.84
N GLU A 25 -1.44 4.33 5.77
CA GLU A 25 -2.71 4.94 5.44
C GLU A 25 -2.89 5.13 3.93
N PHE A 26 -4.15 5.19 3.51
CA PHE A 26 -4.58 5.70 2.22
C PHE A 26 -5.58 6.83 2.44
N GLY A 27 -5.56 7.82 1.56
CA GLY A 27 -6.52 8.91 1.52
C GLY A 27 -6.16 9.88 0.40
N GLN A 28 -6.72 11.09 0.44
CA GLN A 28 -6.48 12.12 -0.57
C GLN A 28 -4.98 12.45 -0.73
N THR A 29 -4.23 12.44 0.38
CA THR A 29 -2.79 12.72 0.40
C THR A 29 -1.94 11.73 -0.39
N THR A 30 -2.46 10.53 -0.70
CA THR A 30 -1.80 9.59 -1.61
C THR A 30 -1.72 10.17 -3.02
N PHE A 31 -2.81 10.80 -3.49
CA PHE A 31 -2.88 11.43 -4.80
C PHE A 31 -2.12 12.76 -4.86
N ASP A 32 -2.15 13.56 -3.79
CA ASP A 32 -1.40 14.83 -3.71
C ASP A 32 0.11 14.65 -3.94
N MET A 33 0.62 13.46 -3.59
CA MET A 33 2.03 13.07 -3.78
C MET A 33 2.32 12.45 -5.15
N GLY A 34 1.32 12.43 -6.05
CA GLY A 34 1.41 11.85 -7.38
C GLY A 34 1.46 10.32 -7.40
N ASN A 35 1.10 9.66 -6.31
CA ASN A 35 1.02 8.21 -6.25
C ASN A 35 -0.40 7.73 -6.59
N SER A 36 -0.52 6.58 -7.24
CA SER A 36 -1.80 5.91 -7.43
C SER A 36 -1.92 4.60 -6.62
N PRO A 37 -3.13 4.19 -6.21
CA PRO A 37 -3.38 2.88 -5.60
C PRO A 37 -2.82 1.72 -6.43
N GLU A 38 -2.93 1.79 -7.76
CA GLU A 38 -2.43 0.79 -8.70
C GLU A 38 -0.91 0.64 -8.62
N GLU A 39 -0.17 1.75 -8.48
CA GLU A 39 1.29 1.72 -8.33
C GLU A 39 1.71 1.05 -7.02
N ILE A 40 0.98 1.31 -5.94
CA ILE A 40 1.20 0.67 -4.64
C ILE A 40 0.95 -0.85 -4.74
N GLU A 41 -0.15 -1.26 -5.35
CA GLU A 41 -0.46 -2.68 -5.57
C GLU A 41 0.58 -3.36 -6.45
N ALA A 42 0.96 -2.73 -7.56
CA ALA A 42 1.96 -3.26 -8.48
C ALA A 42 3.31 -3.45 -7.77
N PHE A 43 3.75 -2.46 -6.98
CA PHE A 43 4.99 -2.54 -6.22
C PHE A 43 4.95 -3.65 -5.17
N LEU A 44 3.87 -3.75 -4.39
CA LEU A 44 3.72 -4.78 -3.37
C LEU A 44 3.66 -6.18 -3.99
N LYS A 45 2.99 -6.32 -5.14
CA LYS A 45 2.95 -7.56 -5.93
C LYS A 45 4.34 -7.94 -6.45
N GLU A 46 5.12 -7.00 -6.98
CA GLU A 46 6.51 -7.24 -7.41
C GLU A 46 7.37 -7.78 -6.26
N MET A 47 7.11 -7.31 -5.04
CA MET A 47 7.85 -7.72 -3.84
C MET A 47 7.31 -8.99 -3.19
N ASP A 48 6.32 -9.68 -3.75
CA ASP A 48 5.46 -10.74 -3.15
C ASP A 48 4.97 -10.39 -1.73
N TYR A 49 4.25 -9.28 -1.62
CA TYR A 49 3.47 -8.92 -0.44
C TYR A 49 1.99 -8.93 -0.79
N LYS A 50 1.17 -9.44 0.14
CA LYS A 50 -0.28 -9.33 0.09
C LYS A 50 -0.70 -8.16 0.95
N ILE A 51 -1.45 -7.25 0.35
CA ILE A 51 -2.07 -6.11 1.03
C ILE A 51 -3.52 -6.44 1.38
N ARG A 52 -3.98 -5.91 2.52
CA ARG A 52 -5.39 -5.89 2.90
C ARG A 52 -5.71 -4.63 3.68
N ASN A 53 -6.98 -4.24 3.66
CA ASN A 53 -7.51 -3.28 4.62
C ASN A 53 -7.46 -3.88 6.05
N ILE A 54 -7.18 -3.06 7.05
CA ILE A 54 -7.23 -3.47 8.46
C ILE A 54 -8.69 -3.73 8.88
N VAL A 55 -9.63 -2.94 8.34
CA VAL A 55 -11.08 -3.14 8.52
C VAL A 55 -11.52 -4.31 7.64
N LYS A 56 -12.02 -5.37 8.28
CA LYS A 56 -12.47 -6.58 7.59
C LYS A 56 -13.73 -6.29 6.77
N GLY A 57 -13.69 -6.67 5.49
CA GLY A 57 -14.82 -6.51 4.56
C GLY A 57 -14.72 -5.25 3.70
N ASP A 58 -13.88 -4.29 4.09
CA ASP A 58 -13.64 -3.10 3.29
C ASP A 58 -12.73 -3.42 2.09
N SER A 59 -12.96 -2.69 1.00
CA SER A 59 -12.06 -2.68 -0.15
C SER A 59 -10.65 -2.25 0.26
N ILE A 60 -9.64 -2.77 -0.45
CA ILE A 60 -8.22 -2.47 -0.18
C ILE A 60 -7.95 -0.97 -0.27
N PHE A 61 -8.50 -0.26 -1.25
CA PHE A 61 -8.42 1.20 -1.35
C PHE A 61 -9.83 1.74 -1.60
N PRO A 62 -10.57 2.17 -0.56
CA PRO A 62 -11.95 2.63 -0.72
C PRO A 62 -12.00 4.00 -1.40
N GLY A 63 -12.75 4.11 -2.51
CA GLY A 63 -12.82 5.35 -3.29
C GLY A 63 -11.56 5.61 -4.11
N ARG A 64 -10.88 4.56 -4.57
CA ARG A 64 -9.61 4.63 -5.31
C ARG A 64 -9.68 5.33 -6.66
N GLU A 65 -10.87 5.66 -7.15
CA GLU A 65 -11.09 6.16 -8.50
C GLU A 65 -10.63 7.61 -8.69
N SER A 66 -10.64 8.42 -7.63
CA SER A 66 -10.23 9.83 -7.68
C SER A 66 -9.87 10.39 -6.29
N VAL A 67 -9.27 11.59 -6.28
CA VAL A 67 -8.94 12.32 -5.05
C VAL A 67 -10.19 12.64 -4.23
N GLU A 68 -11.28 13.00 -4.90
CA GLU A 68 -12.55 13.38 -4.27
C GLU A 68 -13.29 12.17 -3.69
N ALA A 69 -13.15 11.00 -4.31
CA ALA A 69 -13.75 9.76 -3.85
C ALA A 69 -12.95 9.10 -2.72
N ALA A 70 -11.65 9.39 -2.62
CA ALA A 70 -10.73 8.73 -1.69
C ALA A 70 -11.19 8.83 -0.24
N ARG A 71 -11.40 7.67 0.39
CA ARG A 71 -11.77 7.58 1.81
C ARG A 71 -10.55 7.16 2.62
N TYR A 72 -10.39 7.79 3.78
CA TYR A 72 -9.32 7.41 4.70
C TYR A 72 -9.45 5.94 5.11
N SER A 73 -8.37 5.19 4.99
CA SER A 73 -8.29 3.79 5.44
C SER A 73 -6.88 3.41 5.85
N MET A 74 -6.77 2.35 6.65
CA MET A 74 -5.50 1.79 7.09
C MET A 74 -5.28 0.41 6.50
N HIS A 75 -4.07 0.13 6.05
CA HIS A 75 -3.70 -1.11 5.38
C HIS A 75 -2.59 -1.82 6.12
N VAL A 76 -2.56 -3.12 5.93
CA VAL A 76 -1.41 -3.94 6.26
C VAL A 76 -0.99 -4.72 5.03
N ALA A 77 0.32 -4.71 4.75
CA ALA A 77 0.92 -5.60 3.76
C ALA A 77 1.96 -6.50 4.41
N ALA A 78 1.90 -7.80 4.11
CA ALA A 78 2.81 -8.80 4.66
C ALA A 78 3.33 -9.72 3.54
N PRO A 79 4.55 -10.29 3.68
CA PRO A 79 5.08 -11.25 2.73
C PRO A 79 4.12 -12.41 2.46
N ASP A 80 3.91 -12.77 1.19
CA ASP A 80 3.24 -14.01 0.83
C ASP A 80 4.22 -15.18 0.96
N LEU A 81 4.42 -15.64 2.20
CA LEU A 81 5.24 -16.80 2.50
C LEU A 81 4.42 -18.04 2.13
N LYS A 82 4.61 -18.53 0.92
CA LYS A 82 4.24 -19.91 0.58
C LYS A 82 5.15 -20.90 1.30
#